data_AF-A0A2H0TL75-F1
#
_entry.id   AF-A0A2H0TL75-F1
#
_cell.length_a   1.000
_cell.length_b   1.000
_cell.length_c   1.000
_cell.angle_alpha   90.00
_cell.angle_beta   90.00
_cell.angle_gamma   90.00
#
_symmetry.space_group_name_H-M   'P 1'
#
loop_
_entity.id
_entity.type
_entity.pdbx_description
1 polymer ?
#
loop_
_entity_poly.entity_id
_entity_poly.type
_entity_poly.pdbx_seq_one_letter_code
_entity_poly.pdbx_strand_id
1 'polypeptide(L)'
;MITKKIRKRKSNLFFSIILIFGLLAVISFLVIGNWKMNQRRAELNSRIENLKKEIEELEKKNRELQAGLSQLEGEAYLEKEARERLNLKKPGENVVVVLPPKEGEEKPEKSKNFWGKIWETIKSKF
;
A
#
# COMPACT_ATOMS: atom_id res chain seq x y z
N MET A 1 -19.88 -29.52 96.98
CA MET A 1 -18.92 -29.69 95.86
C MET A 1 -19.67 -29.54 94.55
N ILE A 2 -19.37 -28.52 93.74
CA ILE A 2 -19.95 -28.37 92.39
C ILE A 2 -18.82 -28.05 91.43
N THR A 3 -18.51 -28.95 90.50
CA THR A 3 -17.60 -28.68 89.39
C THR A 3 -18.39 -28.70 88.09
N LYS A 4 -18.73 -27.51 87.57
CA LYS A 4 -19.33 -27.35 86.24
C LYS A 4 -18.24 -27.46 85.17
N LYS A 5 -18.20 -28.59 84.46
CA LYS A 5 -17.33 -28.80 83.30
C LYS A 5 -17.96 -28.19 82.06
N ILE A 6 -17.45 -27.03 81.63
CA ILE A 6 -17.89 -26.35 80.40
C ILE A 6 -17.36 -27.15 79.19
N ARG A 7 -18.27 -27.79 78.44
CA ARG A 7 -17.94 -28.62 77.27
C ARG A 7 -17.83 -27.75 76.01
N LYS A 8 -16.75 -28.01 75.27
CA LYS A 8 -16.13 -27.21 74.20
C LYS A 8 -17.01 -26.82 73.00
N ARG A 9 -16.88 -25.55 72.63
CA ARG A 9 -17.38 -24.82 71.44
C ARG A 9 -16.60 -25.18 70.14
N LYS A 10 -16.34 -26.47 69.87
CA LYS A 10 -15.51 -26.91 68.72
C LYS A 10 -16.28 -27.14 67.40
N SER A 11 -17.60 -27.26 67.43
CA SER A 11 -18.45 -27.54 66.25
C SER A 11 -18.49 -26.38 65.24
N ASN A 12 -18.43 -25.14 65.73
CA ASN A 12 -18.59 -23.95 64.90
C ASN A 12 -17.36 -23.69 64.01
N LEU A 13 -16.18 -24.17 64.41
CA LEU A 13 -14.94 -24.00 63.64
C LEU A 13 -14.91 -24.89 62.40
N PHE A 14 -15.34 -26.15 62.51
CA PHE A 14 -15.44 -27.05 61.35
C PHE A 14 -16.45 -26.54 60.33
N PHE A 15 -17.62 -26.08 60.80
CA PHE A 15 -18.64 -25.50 59.92
C PHE A 15 -18.14 -24.22 59.24
N SER A 16 -17.44 -23.34 59.97
CA SER A 16 -16.84 -22.13 59.40
C SER A 16 -15.78 -22.44 58.34
N ILE A 17 -14.94 -23.46 58.54
CA ILE A 17 -13.92 -23.88 57.57
C ILE A 17 -14.59 -24.41 56.30
N ILE A 18 -15.59 -25.27 56.42
CA ILE A 18 -16.36 -25.80 55.28
C ILE A 18 -17.02 -24.66 54.49
N LEU A 19 -17.57 -23.67 55.18
CA LEU A 19 -18.23 -22.53 54.57
C LEU A 19 -17.23 -21.67 53.78
N ILE A 20 -16.02 -21.44 54.32
CA ILE A 20 -14.93 -20.72 53.64
C ILE A 20 -14.49 -21.48 52.38
N PHE A 21 -14.29 -22.79 52.45
CA PHE A 21 -13.92 -23.60 51.29
C PHE A 21 -15.01 -23.61 50.22
N GLY A 22 -16.29 -23.67 50.62
CA GLY A 22 -17.42 -23.54 49.70
C GLY A 22 -17.43 -22.18 48.99
N LEU A 23 -17.18 -21.10 49.72
CA LEU A 23 -17.08 -19.75 49.16
C LEU A 23 -15.90 -19.61 48.19
N LEU A 24 -14.73 -20.16 48.54
CA LEU A 24 -13.56 -20.20 47.66
C LEU A 24 -13.82 -21.01 46.39
N ALA A 25 -14.56 -22.11 46.46
CA ALA A 25 -14.92 -22.91 45.30
C ALA A 25 -15.83 -22.11 44.34
N VAL A 26 -16.82 -21.39 44.87
CA VAL A 26 -17.71 -20.52 44.06
C VAL A 26 -16.91 -19.39 43.40
N ILE A 27 -16.05 -18.71 44.16
CA ILE A 27 -15.18 -17.65 43.61
C ILE A 27 -14.28 -18.21 42.51
N SER A 28 -13.65 -19.36 42.74
CA SER A 28 -12.78 -19.99 41.74
C SER A 28 -13.53 -20.35 40.47
N PHE A 29 -14.75 -20.89 40.59
CA PHE A 29 -15.62 -21.18 39.45
C PHE A 29 -15.93 -19.92 38.63
N LEU A 30 -16.27 -18.82 39.30
CA LEU A 30 -16.54 -17.52 38.65
C LEU A 30 -15.30 -16.95 37.95
N VAL A 31 -14.12 -17.06 38.57
CA VAL A 31 -12.85 -16.58 37.98
C VAL A 31 -12.51 -17.36 36.72
N ILE A 32 -12.62 -18.69 36.74
CA ILE A 32 -12.34 -19.54 35.56
C ILE A 32 -13.31 -19.21 34.41
N GLY A 33 -14.60 -19.04 34.72
CA GLY A 33 -15.62 -18.65 33.74
C GLY A 33 -15.30 -17.30 33.08
N ASN A 34 -14.90 -16.31 33.89
CA ASN A 34 -14.52 -14.99 33.40
C ASN A 34 -13.23 -15.01 32.59
N TRP A 35 -12.23 -15.81 32.96
CA TRP A 35 -10.97 -15.92 32.22
C TRP A 35 -11.22 -16.37 30.78
N LYS A 36 -12.02 -17.43 30.59
CA LYS A 36 -12.35 -17.96 29.26
C LYS A 36 -13.08 -16.93 28.41
N MET A 37 -13.96 -16.14 29.02
CA MET A 37 -14.67 -15.05 28.36
C MET A 37 -13.72 -13.92 27.96
N ASN A 38 -12.77 -13.57 28.83
CA ASN A 38 -11.82 -12.49 28.58
C ASN A 38 -10.88 -12.80 27.41
N GLN A 39 -10.43 -14.05 27.26
CA GLN A 39 -9.63 -14.46 26.10
C GLN A 39 -10.39 -14.31 24.78
N ARG A 40 -11.67 -14.74 24.74
CA ARG A 40 -12.52 -14.56 23.56
C ARG A 40 -12.72 -13.09 23.21
N ARG A 41 -12.90 -12.23 24.22
CA ARG A 41 -13.02 -10.79 24.03
C ARG A 41 -11.75 -10.18 23.42
N ALA A 42 -10.58 -10.58 23.89
CA ALA A 42 -9.30 -10.11 23.35
C ALA A 42 -9.13 -10.50 21.87
N GLU A 43 -9.46 -11.74 21.52
CA GLU A 43 -9.40 -12.21 20.12
C GLU A 43 -10.38 -11.44 19.21
N LEU A 44 -11.61 -11.23 19.67
CA LEU A 44 -12.62 -10.47 18.93
C LEU A 44 -12.19 -9.01 18.73
N ASN A 45 -11.62 -8.38 19.75
CA ASN A 45 -11.12 -7.00 19.64
C ASN A 45 -9.98 -6.89 18.64
N SER A 46 -9.04 -7.86 18.63
CA SER A 46 -7.97 -7.91 17.64
C SER A 46 -8.52 -8.05 16.21
N ARG A 47 -9.53 -8.92 16.01
CA ARG A 47 -10.22 -9.06 14.72
C ARG A 47 -10.90 -7.75 14.29
N ILE A 48 -11.56 -7.05 15.21
CA ILE A 48 -12.20 -5.75 14.94
C ILE A 48 -11.16 -4.72 14.51
N GLU A 49 -10.01 -4.64 15.19
CA GLU A 49 -8.95 -3.71 14.80
C GLU A 49 -8.38 -4.02 13.43
N ASN A 50 -8.15 -5.30 13.10
CA ASN A 50 -7.66 -5.71 11.78
C ASN A 50 -8.67 -5.36 10.67
N LEU A 51 -9.95 -5.64 10.89
CA LEU A 51 -11.01 -5.30 9.92
C LEU A 51 -11.13 -3.78 9.72
N LYS A 52 -10.97 -2.99 10.78
CA LYS A 52 -10.95 -1.52 10.66
C LYS A 52 -9.79 -1.02 9.80
N LYS A 53 -8.59 -1.58 9.97
CA LYS A 53 -7.43 -1.25 9.14
C LYS A 53 -7.67 -1.63 7.67
N GLU A 54 -8.24 -2.80 7.43
CA GLU A 54 -8.57 -3.26 6.07
C GLU A 54 -9.59 -2.33 5.39
N ILE A 55 -10.62 -1.88 6.12
CA ILE A 55 -11.57 -0.87 5.63
C ILE A 55 -10.84 0.43 5.27
N GLU A 56 -9.97 0.94 6.14
CA GLU A 56 -9.23 2.18 5.90
C GLU A 56 -8.32 2.08 4.66
N GLU A 57 -7.64 0.94 4.48
CA GLU A 57 -6.82 0.66 3.29
C GLU A 57 -7.66 0.59 2.02
N LEU A 58 -8.81 -0.09 2.06
CA LEU A 58 -9.71 -0.20 0.92
C LEU A 58 -10.34 1.15 0.56
N GLU A 59 -10.72 1.95 1.54
CA GLU A 59 -11.21 3.31 1.31
C GLU A 59 -10.12 4.20 0.68
N LYS A 60 -8.87 4.08 1.14
CA LYS A 60 -7.76 4.82 0.54
C LYS A 60 -7.56 4.41 -0.93
N LYS A 61 -7.53 3.10 -1.22
CA LYS A 61 -7.43 2.59 -2.60
C LYS A 61 -8.59 3.06 -3.46
N ASN A 62 -9.81 3.06 -2.92
CA ASN A 62 -10.98 3.56 -3.65
C ASN A 62 -10.84 5.05 -3.99
N ARG A 63 -10.41 5.88 -3.04
CA ARG A 63 -10.15 7.31 -3.28
C ARG A 63 -9.06 7.52 -4.35
N GLU A 64 -7.97 6.75 -4.30
CA GLU A 64 -6.89 6.81 -5.30
C GLU A 64 -7.39 6.41 -6.70
N LEU A 65 -8.17 5.34 -6.80
CA LEU A 65 -8.77 4.91 -8.07
C LEU A 65 -9.77 5.93 -8.61
N GLN A 66 -10.63 6.51 -7.76
CA GLN A 66 -11.55 7.56 -8.16
C GLN A 66 -10.81 8.82 -8.65
N ALA A 67 -9.73 9.22 -7.98
CA ALA A 67 -8.88 10.31 -8.44
C ALA A 67 -8.26 10.00 -9.81
N GLY A 68 -7.78 8.77 -10.02
CA GLY A 68 -7.26 8.32 -11.32
C GLY A 68 -8.33 8.34 -12.42
N LEU A 69 -9.55 7.89 -12.13
CA LEU A 69 -10.68 7.96 -13.07
C LEU A 69 -11.00 9.40 -13.45
N SER A 70 -11.04 10.32 -12.49
CA SER A 70 -11.29 11.73 -12.79
C SER A 70 -10.21 12.37 -13.68
N GLN A 71 -8.98 11.88 -13.62
CA GLN A 71 -7.90 12.32 -14.53
C GLN A 71 -8.07 11.76 -15.94
N LEU A 72 -8.59 10.54 -16.07
CA LEU A 72 -8.83 9.88 -17.36
C LEU A 72 -10.11 10.36 -18.05
N GLU A 73 -11.14 10.74 -17.29
CA GLU A 73 -12.41 11.29 -17.79
C GLU A 73 -12.29 12.76 -18.23
N GLY A 74 -11.18 13.43 -17.91
CA GLY A 74 -10.96 14.80 -18.34
C GLY A 74 -10.90 14.92 -19.87
N GLU A 75 -11.61 15.91 -20.43
CA GLU A 75 -11.59 16.21 -21.88
C GLU A 75 -10.16 16.36 -22.44
N ALA A 76 -9.22 16.83 -21.62
CA ALA A 76 -7.81 16.94 -21.98
C ALA A 76 -7.11 15.58 -22.21
N TYR A 77 -7.47 14.55 -21.45
CA TYR A 77 -6.95 13.20 -21.66
C TYR A 77 -7.54 12.57 -22.91
N LEU A 78 -8.86 12.71 -23.11
CA LEU A 78 -9.54 12.29 -24.34
C LEU A 78 -8.99 12.99 -25.58
N GLU A 79 -8.75 14.30 -25.50
CA GLU A 79 -8.18 15.08 -26.59
C GLU A 79 -6.73 14.66 -26.87
N LYS A 80 -5.92 14.39 -25.83
CA LYS A 80 -4.56 13.90 -25.99
C LYS A 80 -4.54 12.52 -26.67
N GLU A 81 -5.37 11.59 -26.21
CA GLU A 81 -5.48 10.25 -26.78
C GLU A 81 -5.97 10.31 -28.24
N ALA A 82 -6.93 11.19 -28.55
CA ALA A 82 -7.42 11.43 -29.90
C ALA A 82 -6.34 12.01 -30.83
N ARG A 83 -5.52 12.95 -30.35
CA ARG A 83 -4.39 13.51 -31.10
C ARG A 83 -3.29 12.46 -31.34
N GLU A 84 -2.95 11.67 -30.32
CA GLU A 84 -1.84 10.70 -30.38
C GLU A 84 -2.20 9.42 -31.14
N ARG A 85 -3.39 8.85 -30.92
CA ARG A 85 -3.79 7.56 -31.51
C ARG A 85 -4.60 7.68 -32.78
N LEU A 86 -5.41 8.72 -32.90
CA LEU A 86 -6.33 8.89 -34.02
C LEU A 86 -5.86 9.99 -34.99
N ASN A 87 -4.72 10.66 -34.71
CA ASN A 87 -4.23 11.83 -35.46
C ASN A 87 -5.32 12.89 -35.68
N LEU A 88 -6.29 12.99 -34.75
CA LEU A 88 -7.39 13.93 -34.83
C LEU A 88 -6.90 15.33 -34.50
N LYS A 89 -7.39 16.32 -35.26
CA LYS A 89 -7.02 17.73 -35.12
C LYS A 89 -8.26 18.60 -35.06
N LYS A 90 -8.19 19.73 -34.35
CA LYS A 90 -9.27 20.72 -34.32
C LYS A 90 -9.33 21.49 -35.66
N PRO A 91 -10.51 22.00 -36.06
CA PRO A 91 -10.62 22.84 -37.25
C PRO A 91 -9.75 24.09 -37.09
N GLY A 92 -8.71 24.21 -37.92
CA GLY A 92 -7.70 25.28 -37.86
C GLY A 92 -6.27 24.84 -37.51
N GLU A 93 -6.04 23.60 -37.09
CA GLU A 93 -4.70 23.08 -36.78
C GLU A 93 -3.98 22.47 -38.03
N ASN A 94 -2.66 22.71 -38.13
CA ASN A 94 -1.78 22.17 -39.17
C ASN A 94 -0.90 21.04 -38.58
N VAL A 95 -0.91 19.87 -39.23
CA VAL A 95 -0.11 18.70 -38.81
C VAL A 95 1.21 18.72 -39.58
N VAL A 96 2.34 18.70 -38.85
CA VAL A 96 3.68 18.63 -39.45
C VAL A 96 4.23 17.22 -39.26
N VAL A 97 4.46 16.51 -40.36
CA VAL A 97 5.14 15.21 -40.36
C VAL A 97 6.61 15.45 -40.61
N VAL A 98 7.45 15.19 -39.60
CA VAL A 98 8.91 15.26 -39.75
C VAL A 98 9.37 14.01 -40.49
N LEU A 99 9.65 14.17 -41.78
CA LEU A 99 10.28 13.13 -42.57
C LEU A 99 11.79 13.14 -42.28
N PRO A 100 12.44 11.97 -42.16
CA PRO A 100 13.89 11.92 -42.07
C PRO A 100 14.51 12.63 -43.29
N PRO A 101 15.66 13.31 -43.12
CA PRO A 101 16.30 14.00 -44.23
C PRO A 101 16.51 13.00 -45.36
N LYS A 102 15.96 13.31 -46.54
CA LYS A 102 16.33 12.59 -47.76
C LYS A 102 17.84 12.74 -47.90
N GLU A 103 18.55 11.63 -47.81
CA GLU A 103 19.97 11.60 -48.11
C GLU A 103 20.18 12.14 -49.54
N GLY A 104 20.80 13.32 -49.60
CA GLY A 104 21.72 13.71 -50.66
C GLY A 104 21.14 14.12 -52.01
N GLU A 105 20.74 15.37 -52.14
CA GLU A 105 21.09 16.15 -53.33
C GLU A 105 21.88 17.40 -52.89
N GLU A 106 23.15 17.20 -52.54
CA GLU A 106 24.10 18.30 -52.35
C GLU A 106 24.94 18.48 -53.62
N LYS A 107 24.80 19.67 -54.22
CA LYS A 107 25.64 20.15 -55.33
C LYS A 107 27.07 20.36 -54.83
N PRO A 108 28.11 20.04 -55.62
CA PRO A 108 29.49 20.08 -55.15
C PRO A 108 29.99 21.53 -55.11
N GLU A 109 30.18 22.07 -53.91
CA GLU A 109 31.03 23.25 -53.71
C GLU A 109 32.50 22.84 -53.51
N LYS A 110 33.34 23.51 -54.30
CA LYS A 110 34.78 23.28 -54.48
C LYS A 110 35.55 23.50 -53.17
N SER A 111 35.84 22.43 -52.45
CA SER A 111 36.82 22.45 -51.37
C SER A 111 38.26 22.26 -51.92
N LYS A 112 38.91 23.41 -52.11
CA LYS A 112 40.36 23.68 -51.94
C LYS A 112 41.33 22.49 -52.06
N ASN A 113 41.96 22.38 -53.22
CA ASN A 113 43.42 22.44 -53.48
C ASN A 113 44.43 21.70 -52.57
N PHE A 114 44.04 20.73 -51.74
CA PHE A 114 44.99 19.93 -50.96
C PHE A 114 45.57 18.75 -51.76
N TRP A 115 44.70 18.00 -52.46
CA TRP A 115 45.10 16.86 -53.29
C TRP A 115 45.90 17.24 -54.54
N GLY A 116 45.65 18.42 -55.11
CA GLY A 116 46.39 18.93 -56.27
C GLY A 116 47.88 19.18 -55.97
N LYS A 117 48.17 19.76 -54.79
CA LYS A 117 49.56 20.00 -54.33
C LYS A 117 50.32 18.69 -54.05
N ILE A 118 49.61 17.69 -53.54
CA ILE A 118 50.20 16.38 -53.21
C ILE A 118 50.64 15.66 -54.49
N TRP A 119 49.85 15.72 -55.57
CA TRP A 119 50.22 15.10 -56.85
C TRP A 119 51.42 15.79 -57.52
N GLU A 120 51.46 17.13 -57.56
CA GLU A 120 52.62 17.85 -58.15
C GLU A 120 53.94 17.50 -57.46
N THR A 121 53.91 17.36 -56.13
CA THR A 121 55.10 17.06 -55.34
C THR A 121 55.64 15.65 -55.64
N ILE A 122 54.75 14.67 -55.85
CA ILE A 122 55.14 13.28 -56.17
C ILE A 122 55.72 13.17 -57.59
N LYS A 123 55.17 13.91 -58.55
CA LYS A 123 55.61 13.88 -59.95
C LYS A 123 56.98 14.53 -60.17
N SER A 124 57.37 15.50 -59.34
CA SER A 124 58.66 16.20 -59.47
C SER A 124 59.87 15.41 -58.96
N LYS A 125 59.63 14.28 -58.27
CA LYS A 125 60.67 13.47 -57.60
C LYS A 125 60.91 12.11 -58.27
N PHE A 126 60.29 11.88 -59.42
CA PHE A 126 60.48 10.76 -60.34
C PHE A 126 60.74 11.32 -61.74
#